data_AF-A0A9E2VY33-F1
#
_entry.id   AF-A0A9E2VY33-F1
#
_cell.length_a   1.000
_cell.length_b   1.000
_cell.length_c   1.000
_cell.angle_alpha   90.00
_cell.angle_beta   90.00
_cell.angle_gamma   90.00
#
_symmetry.space_group_name_H-M   'P 1'
#
loop_
_entity.id
_entity.type
_entity.pdbx_description
1 polymer ?
#
loop_
_entity_poly.entity_id
_entity_poly.type
_entity_poly.pdbx_seq_one_letter_code
_entity_poly.pdbx_strand_id
1 'polypeptide(L)' 'MSELRVRALHGIGDVAAGDSVADLIVRALAESDETLVDRDVVVVTSKIVSKSEGRVIPFADEPGEREALIASESRR' A
#
# COMPACT_ATOMS: atom_id res chain seq x y z
N MET A 1 11.46 -25.99 -17.65
CA MET A 1 11.88 -24.80 -16.89
C MET A 1 10.64 -24.02 -16.50
N SER A 2 10.58 -23.50 -15.29
CA SER A 2 9.46 -22.65 -14.85
C SER A 2 9.80 -21.18 -15.11
N GLU A 3 8.86 -20.43 -15.66
CA GLU A 3 8.98 -18.99 -15.91
C GLU A 3 8.40 -18.19 -14.73
N LEU A 4 9.06 -17.11 -14.33
CA LEU A 4 8.54 -16.13 -13.37
C LEU A 4 8.37 -14.79 -14.09
N ARG A 5 7.17 -14.19 -13.99
CA ARG A 5 6.88 -12.85 -14.48
C ARG A 5 6.51 -11.94 -13.32
N VAL A 6 7.02 -10.72 -13.33
CA VAL A 6 6.69 -9.67 -12.37
C VAL A 6 6.24 -8.44 -13.15
N ARG A 7 5.05 -7.93 -12.85
CA ARG A 7 4.43 -6.81 -13.53
C ARG A 7 4.12 -5.71 -12.52
N ALA A 8 4.52 -4.48 -12.84
CA ALA A 8 4.15 -3.33 -12.04
C ALA A 8 2.78 -2.81 -12.48
N LEU A 9 1.90 -2.56 -11.52
CA LEU A 9 0.62 -1.92 -11.78
C LEU A 9 0.78 -0.40 -11.73
N HIS A 10 0.22 0.28 -12.72
CA HIS A 10 0.15 1.73 -12.82
C HIS A 10 -1.26 2.21 -12.43
N GLY A 11 -1.47 3.51 -12.28
CA GLY A 11 -2.80 4.07 -12.01
C GLY A 11 -3.25 4.08 -10.55
N ILE A 12 -2.49 3.45 -9.63
CA ILE A 12 -2.77 3.56 -8.19
C ILE A 12 -2.32 4.95 -7.71
N GLY A 13 -3.29 5.86 -7.59
CA GLY A 13 -3.10 7.21 -7.06
C GLY A 13 -2.92 7.25 -5.53
N ASP A 14 -3.19 8.41 -4.94
CA ASP A 14 -3.18 8.55 -3.48
C ASP A 14 -4.32 7.77 -2.84
N VAL A 15 -3.99 7.05 -1.76
CA VAL A 15 -4.93 6.30 -0.93
C VAL A 15 -5.33 7.13 0.29
N ALA A 16 -6.62 7.27 0.51
CA ALA A 16 -7.23 7.94 1.66
C ALA A 16 -7.84 6.94 2.64
N ALA A 17 -8.13 7.40 3.86
CA ALA A 17 -8.82 6.59 4.86
C ALA A 17 -10.21 6.18 4.36
N GLY A 18 -10.52 4.88 4.47
CA GLY A 18 -11.76 4.29 3.99
C GLY A 18 -11.73 3.77 2.55
N ASP A 19 -10.67 4.03 1.78
CA ASP A 19 -10.55 3.51 0.42
C ASP A 19 -10.44 1.97 0.42
N SER A 20 -11.09 1.32 -0.55
CA SER A 20 -10.93 -0.12 -0.78
C SER A 20 -9.66 -0.39 -1.58
N VAL A 21 -8.63 -0.93 -0.91
CA VAL A 21 -7.37 -1.31 -1.57
C VAL A 21 -7.61 -2.34 -2.69
N ALA A 22 -8.56 -3.25 -2.49
CA ALA A 22 -8.93 -4.24 -3.51
C ALA A 22 -9.47 -3.56 -4.78
N ASP A 23 -10.40 -2.61 -4.64
CA ASP A 23 -10.98 -1.92 -5.80
C ASP A 23 -9.94 -1.06 -6.53
N LEU A 24 -9.00 -0.44 -5.79
CA LEU A 24 -7.87 0.28 -6.37
C LEU A 24 -6.97 -0.63 -7.21
N ILE A 25 -6.68 -1.85 -6.72
CA ILE A 25 -5.89 -2.85 -7.45
C ILE A 25 -6.62 -3.31 -8.70
N VAL A 26 -7.92 -3.59 -8.63
CA VAL A 26 -8.73 -4.02 -9.78
C VAL A 26 -8.74 -2.94 -10.87
N ARG A 27 -8.85 -1.66 -10.50
CA ARG A 27 -8.76 -0.55 -11.47
C ARG A 27 -7.36 -0.45 -12.08
N ALA A 28 -6.32 -0.56 -11.27
CA ALA A 28 -4.93 -0.50 -11.73
C ALA A 28 -4.55 -1.64 -12.68
N LEU A 29 -5.11 -2.84 -12.47
CA LEU A 29 -5.00 -3.97 -13.40
C LEU A 29 -5.59 -3.61 -14.77
N ALA A 30 -6.81 -3.07 -14.79
CA ALA A 30 -7.47 -2.66 -16.02
C ALA A 30 -6.70 -1.54 -16.75
N GLU A 31 -6.18 -0.54 -16.02
CA GLU A 31 -5.37 0.54 -16.60
C GLU A 31 -4.00 0.07 -17.12
N SER A 32 -3.46 -1.02 -16.55
CA SER A 32 -2.19 -1.60 -16.96
C SER A 32 -2.33 -2.66 -18.06
N ASP A 33 -3.55 -2.93 -18.54
CA ASP A 33 -3.88 -4.04 -19.46
C ASP A 33 -3.39 -5.42 -18.93
N GLU A 34 -3.48 -5.61 -17.61
CA GLU A 34 -3.07 -6.84 -16.92
C GLU A 34 -4.30 -7.56 -16.35
N THR A 35 -4.29 -8.89 -16.41
CA THR A 35 -5.37 -9.74 -15.86
C THR A 35 -4.77 -10.78 -14.94
N LEU A 36 -5.30 -10.86 -13.71
CA LEU A 36 -4.91 -11.92 -12.77
C LEU A 36 -5.50 -13.27 -13.19
N VAL A 37 -4.68 -14.31 -13.10
CA VAL A 37 -5.09 -15.70 -13.28
C VAL A 37 -4.91 -16.50 -11.99
N ASP A 38 -5.46 -17.71 -11.97
CA ASP A 38 -5.30 -18.60 -10.82
C ASP A 38 -3.82 -18.77 -10.47
N ARG A 39 -3.50 -18.69 -9.17
CA ARG A 39 -2.15 -18.75 -8.59
C ARG A 39 -1.27 -17.52 -8.79
N ASP A 40 -1.78 -16.42 -9.33
CA ASP A 40 -1.07 -15.15 -9.25
C ASP A 40 -0.98 -14.63 -7.82
N VAL A 41 0.10 -13.90 -7.54
CA VAL A 41 0.34 -13.26 -6.24
C VAL A 41 0.33 -11.76 -6.42
N VAL A 42 -0.56 -11.09 -5.69
CA VAL A 42 -0.59 -9.63 -5.61
C VAL A 42 0.27 -9.19 -4.42
N VAL A 43 1.30 -8.41 -4.71
CA VAL A 43 2.20 -7.85 -3.67
C VAL A 43 1.84 -6.38 -3.45
N VAL A 44 1.45 -6.05 -2.22
CA VAL A 44 1.13 -4.69 -1.80
C VAL A 44 2.11 -4.21 -0.73
N THR A 45 2.46 -2.94 -0.77
CA THR A 45 3.24 -2.33 0.33
C THR A 45 2.32 -2.08 1.53
N SER A 46 2.87 -2.14 2.74
CA SER A 46 2.12 -1.84 3.96
C SER A 46 1.59 -0.40 4.01
N LYS A 47 2.20 0.53 3.27
CA LYS A 47 1.84 1.95 3.30
C LYS A 47 0.41 2.22 2.82
N ILE A 48 -0.01 1.60 1.72
CA ILE A 48 -1.35 1.85 1.17
C ILE A 48 -2.44 1.24 2.04
N VAL A 49 -2.14 0.09 2.67
CA VAL A 49 -3.04 -0.57 3.63
C VAL A 49 -3.17 0.28 4.90
N SER A 50 -2.06 0.77 5.46
CA SER A 50 -2.10 1.68 6.61
C SER A 50 -2.86 2.97 6.32
N LYS A 51 -2.72 3.53 5.10
CA LYS A 51 -3.49 4.72 4.66
C LYS A 51 -4.99 4.42 4.58
N SER A 52 -5.40 3.32 3.95
CA SER A 52 -6.81 2.96 3.84
C SER A 52 -7.45 2.66 5.20
N GLU A 53 -6.67 2.09 6.13
CA GLU A 53 -7.10 1.85 7.51
C GLU A 53 -7.10 3.11 8.39
N GLY A 54 -6.75 4.28 7.86
CA GLY A 54 -6.77 5.54 8.60
C GLY A 54 -5.66 5.67 9.64
N ARG A 55 -4.54 4.97 9.47
CA ARG A 55 -3.38 5.02 10.39
C ARG A 55 -2.42 6.19 10.13
N VAL A 56 -2.86 7.18 9.36
CA VAL A 56 -2.06 8.39 9.11
C VAL A 56 -2.25 9.35 10.27
N ILE A 57 -1.16 9.71 10.93
CA ILE A 57 -1.14 10.69 12.01
C ILE A 57 -0.55 12.02 11.52
N PRO A 58 -0.98 13.16 12.06
CA PRO A 58 -0.30 14.43 11.86
C PRO A 58 1.16 14.34 12.34
N PHE A 59 2.05 15.07 11.68
CA PHE A 59 3.44 15.22 12.08
C PHE A 59 3.80 16.71 11.96
N ALA A 60 4.10 17.35 13.09
CA ALA A 60 4.38 18.79 13.14
C ALA A 60 5.87 19.13 12.89
N ASP A 61 6.74 18.12 12.86
CA ASP A 61 8.20 18.24 12.70
C ASP A 61 8.86 19.05 13.85
N GLU A 62 8.31 18.89 15.05
CA GLU A 62 8.85 19.50 16.26
C GLU A 62 10.01 18.65 16.84
N PRO A 63 11.03 19.26 17.47
CA PRO A 63 12.15 18.53 18.05
C PRO A 63 11.70 17.43 19.03
N GLY A 64 12.08 16.18 18.77
CA GLY A 64 11.75 15.02 19.62
C GLY A 64 10.43 14.31 19.29
N GLU A 65 9.57 14.89 18.44
CA GLU A 65 8.29 14.29 18.04
C GLU A 65 8.51 12.97 17.29
N ARG A 66 9.49 12.95 16.38
CA ARG A 66 9.82 11.75 15.59
C ARG A 66 10.24 10.58 16.47
N GLU A 67 11.12 10.82 17.45
CA GLU A 67 11.57 9.80 18.39
C GLU A 67 10.40 9.24 19.23
N ALA A 68 9.49 10.12 19.68
CA ALA A 68 8.30 9.72 20.43
C ALA A 68 7.38 8.82 19.59
N LEU A 69 7.15 9.16 18.31
CA LEU A 69 6.34 8.35 17.40
C LEU A 69 6.96 6.98 17.11
N ILE A 70 8.27 6.93 16.90
CA ILE A 70 8.99 5.66 16.73
C ILE A 70 8.87 4.80 17.99
N ALA A 71 9.01 5.41 19.17
CA ALA A 71 8.90 4.71 20.44
C ALA A 71 7.47 4.15 20.69
N SER A 72 6.42 4.84 20.24
CA SER A 72 5.03 4.35 20.39
C SER A 72 4.70 3.16 19.47
N GLU A 73 5.30 3.09 18.28
CA GLU A 73 5.06 2.02 17.29
C GLU A 73 5.94 0.78 17.52
N SER A 74 7.09 0.95 18.18
CA SER A 74 8.04 -0.14 18.42
C SER A 74 7.53 -1.05 19.55
N ARG A 75 7.05 -2.25 19.21
CA ARG A 75 6.87 -3.32 20.20
C ARG A 75 8.26 -3.88 20.56
N ARG A 76 8.61 -3.80 21.84
CA ARG A 76 9.85 -4.36 22.38
C ARG A 76 9.76 -5.88 22.52
#